data_AF-R9L384-F1
#
_entry.id   AF-R9L384-F1
#
_cell.length_a   1.000
_cell.length_b   1.000
_cell.length_c   1.000
_cell.angle_alpha   90.00
_cell.angle_beta   90.00
_cell.angle_gamma   90.00
#
_symmetry.space_group_name_H-M   'P 1'
#
loop_
_entity.id
_entity.type
_entity.pdbx_description
1 polymer ?
#
loop_
_entity_poly.entity_id
_entity_poly.type
_entity_poly.pdbx_seq_one_letter_code
_entity_poly.pdbx_strand_id
1 'polypeptide(L)'
;MKLDRRFHCFGCGADGDVIDFAARLYNLSPKEAAEKLAQDFGLLYDSQAPPKKTYVRQKSEAQKFRESKQRCFRALADYAHLLWGWETGLAPLTPDAEPHPLFVEALHQKDYVEYLLDFLMEDGIEEQKTWIAEHLTKIMDLERRNKEMAEKPTNRERLREITEGIEQNIKELFESEKYMRYAVGGPDEQLQGPGGGDSAGGTYQQLTLNLFLSETEQIQNIDEAENVKASSAFSFAQKDIDLVLRLGGNTDRLRERVTAAFEKQKPIPEIAAALQSLYHGGNGFTTDAGRITVWYGEDGIHLSHGKSARYDKSAQIISWEGAAERIGELLESGQFASNVELAEAEGYERSLLANKLWNLYHDLSDEAREAGYLPSLSEIKGNGFLEESAWLTEQLRDPAFRQPLTEEYAAFWTAYTQDRNLLRFHYHKPRSLRNSMPRCPRRNMKLPRGPP
;
A
#
# COMPACT_ATOMS: atom_id res chain seq x y z
N MET A 1 24.14 -16.07 3.54
CA MET A 1 23.94 -17.53 3.60
C MET A 1 23.78 -17.87 5.07
N LYS A 2 22.57 -18.15 5.57
CA LYS A 2 22.41 -18.67 6.93
C LYS A 2 22.74 -20.15 6.85
N LEU A 3 23.87 -20.55 7.43
CA LEU A 3 24.21 -21.96 7.57
C LEU A 3 23.48 -22.47 8.81
N ASP A 4 22.37 -23.20 8.62
CA ASP A 4 21.54 -23.77 9.72
C ASP A 4 22.19 -24.94 10.47
N ARG A 5 23.53 -25.07 10.40
CA ARG A 5 24.30 -26.09 11.13
C ARG A 5 25.21 -25.39 12.12
N ARG A 6 24.78 -25.36 13.38
CA ARG A 6 25.55 -24.88 14.54
C ARG A 6 26.24 -26.05 15.24
N PHE A 7 27.42 -25.84 15.80
CA PHE A 7 28.06 -26.83 16.67
C PHE A 7 27.65 -26.57 18.12
N HIS A 8 27.65 -27.64 18.92
CA HIS A 8 27.47 -27.58 20.37
C HIS A 8 28.42 -28.57 21.03
N CYS A 9 29.19 -28.11 22.00
CA CYS A 9 30.12 -28.93 22.77
C CYS A 9 29.46 -29.43 24.06
N PHE A 10 29.20 -30.73 24.14
CA PHE A 10 28.57 -31.35 25.31
C PHE A 10 29.47 -31.42 26.55
N GLY A 11 30.77 -31.13 26.42
CA GLY A 11 31.70 -31.11 27.55
C GLY A 11 31.79 -29.75 28.25
N CYS A 12 31.80 -28.65 27.49
CA CYS A 12 31.95 -27.30 28.04
C CYS A 12 30.75 -26.37 27.77
N GLY A 13 29.71 -26.85 27.10
CA GLY A 13 28.49 -26.08 26.77
C GLY A 13 28.66 -25.07 25.64
N ALA A 14 29.85 -24.97 25.05
CA ALA A 14 30.16 -24.02 23.99
C ALA A 14 29.33 -24.29 22.72
N ASP A 15 28.60 -23.29 22.25
CA ASP A 15 27.87 -23.30 20.98
C ASP A 15 28.38 -22.22 20.02
N GLY A 16 28.06 -22.35 18.74
CA GLY A 16 28.42 -21.38 17.71
C GLY A 16 28.24 -21.91 16.29
N ASP A 17 28.60 -21.10 15.30
CA ASP A 17 28.69 -21.54 13.90
C ASP A 17 30.11 -22.03 13.52
N VAL A 18 30.32 -22.34 12.24
CA VAL A 18 31.61 -22.85 11.74
C VAL A 18 32.75 -21.85 11.95
N ILE A 19 32.47 -20.55 11.91
CA ILE A 19 33.46 -19.51 12.14
C ILE A 19 33.81 -19.46 13.63
N ASP A 20 32.81 -19.52 14.51
CA ASP A 20 33.02 -19.57 15.96
C ASP A 20 33.82 -20.81 16.38
N PHE A 21 33.60 -21.95 15.71
CA PHE A 21 34.35 -23.18 15.95
C PHE A 21 35.83 -23.01 15.58
N ALA A 22 36.10 -22.53 14.37
CA ALA A 22 37.45 -22.32 13.88
C ALA A 22 38.18 -21.23 14.71
N ALA A 23 37.48 -20.17 15.09
CA ALA A 23 38.02 -19.11 15.95
C ALA A 23 38.48 -19.67 17.31
N ARG A 24 37.68 -20.52 17.95
CA ARG A 24 38.03 -21.14 19.22
C ARG A 24 39.11 -22.21 19.08
N LEU A 25 39.07 -23.00 18.00
CA LEU A 25 40.05 -24.07 17.75
C LEU A 25 41.45 -23.52 17.50
N TYR A 26 41.56 -22.44 16.72
CA TYR A 26 42.85 -21.84 16.33
C TYR A 26 43.22 -20.62 17.17
N ASN A 27 42.39 -20.25 18.14
CA ASN A 27 42.54 -19.05 18.97
C ASN A 27 42.71 -17.77 18.13
N LEU A 28 41.84 -17.62 17.12
CA LEU A 28 41.83 -16.53 16.15
C LEU A 28 40.61 -15.62 16.37
N SER A 29 40.70 -14.36 15.94
CA SER A 29 39.50 -13.53 15.83
C SER A 29 38.53 -14.11 14.78
N PRO A 30 37.22 -13.82 14.84
CA PRO A 30 36.25 -14.33 13.87
C PRO A 30 36.61 -14.00 12.41
N LYS A 31 37.27 -12.85 12.18
CA LYS A 31 37.75 -12.44 10.86
C LYS A 31 38.91 -13.32 10.39
N GLU A 32 39.93 -13.50 11.23
CA GLU A 32 41.09 -14.35 10.91
C GLU A 32 40.69 -15.83 10.76
N ALA A 33 39.70 -16.29 11.53
CA ALA A 33 39.13 -17.62 11.39
C ALA A 33 38.44 -17.79 10.03
N ALA A 34 37.69 -16.79 9.56
CA ALA A 34 37.08 -16.81 8.24
C ALA A 34 38.12 -16.74 7.11
N GLU A 35 39.16 -15.92 7.26
CA GLU A 35 40.28 -15.83 6.31
C GLU A 35 41.06 -17.16 6.23
N LYS A 36 41.31 -17.78 7.38
CA LYS A 36 41.94 -19.10 7.47
C LYS A 36 41.09 -20.19 6.81
N LEU A 37 39.79 -20.21 7.09
CA LEU A 37 38.87 -21.14 6.42
C LEU A 37 38.88 -20.91 4.90
N ALA A 38 38.83 -19.65 4.44
CA ALA A 38 38.92 -19.36 3.02
C ALA A 38 40.23 -19.89 2.41
N GLN A 39 41.37 -19.72 3.08
CA GLN A 39 42.66 -20.26 2.65
C GLN A 39 42.69 -21.79 2.64
N ASP A 40 42.23 -22.43 3.71
CA ASP A 40 42.23 -23.89 3.87
C ASP A 40 41.32 -24.58 2.81
N PHE A 41 40.27 -23.89 2.36
CA PHE A 41 39.36 -24.37 1.31
C PHE A 41 39.67 -23.81 -0.10
N GLY A 42 40.79 -23.09 -0.28
CA GLY A 42 41.20 -22.55 -1.57
C GLY A 42 40.28 -21.46 -2.14
N LEU A 43 39.46 -20.82 -1.29
CA LEU A 43 38.61 -19.70 -1.66
C LEU A 43 39.44 -18.42 -1.70
N LEU A 44 39.47 -17.77 -2.86
CA LEU A 44 40.09 -16.45 -3.01
C LEU A 44 39.30 -15.40 -2.22
N TYR A 45 39.84 -14.97 -1.07
CA TYR A 45 39.30 -13.86 -0.30
C TYR A 45 40.02 -12.56 -0.70
N ASP A 46 39.33 -11.73 -1.47
CA ASP A 46 39.83 -10.40 -1.84
C ASP A 46 39.64 -9.44 -0.65
N SER A 47 40.69 -9.29 0.16
CA SER A 47 40.73 -8.36 1.29
C SER A 47 40.65 -6.88 0.87
N GLN A 48 40.75 -6.59 -0.43
CA GLN A 48 40.58 -5.26 -1.02
C GLN A 48 39.21 -5.08 -1.70
N ALA A 49 38.28 -6.04 -1.58
CA ALA A 49 36.94 -5.89 -2.10
C ALA A 49 36.33 -4.56 -1.58
N PRO A 50 35.93 -3.63 -2.46
CA PRO A 50 35.45 -2.33 -2.05
C PRO A 50 34.26 -2.51 -1.11
N PRO A 51 34.13 -1.68 -0.05
CA PRO A 51 33.00 -1.77 0.86
C PRO A 51 31.71 -1.77 0.03
N LYS A 52 30.81 -2.73 0.31
CA LYS A 52 29.48 -2.75 -0.32
C LYS A 52 28.90 -1.36 -0.18
N LYS A 53 28.80 -0.63 -1.30
CA LYS A 53 28.18 0.70 -1.30
C LYS A 53 26.78 0.52 -0.74
N THR A 54 26.53 1.09 0.44
CA THR A 54 25.19 1.21 0.98
C THR A 54 24.45 2.10 0.00
N TYR A 55 23.71 1.49 -0.92
CA TYR A 55 22.93 2.22 -1.89
C TYR A 55 21.79 2.91 -1.13
N VAL A 56 22.00 4.19 -0.80
CA VAL A 56 20.92 5.05 -0.30
C VAL A 56 20.06 5.37 -1.50
N ARG A 57 18.95 4.65 -1.59
CA ARG A 57 18.03 4.74 -2.71
C ARG A 57 17.49 6.15 -2.90
N GLN A 58 17.65 6.70 -4.10
CA GLN A 58 16.97 7.93 -4.46
C GLN A 58 15.50 7.64 -4.77
N LYS A 59 14.59 8.39 -4.13
CA LYS A 59 13.15 8.32 -4.40
C LYS A 59 12.87 8.86 -5.80
N SER A 60 11.95 8.22 -6.55
CA SER A 60 11.50 8.76 -7.84
C SER A 60 10.81 10.11 -7.64
N GLU A 61 10.72 10.91 -8.71
CA GLU A 61 10.03 12.20 -8.63
C GLU A 61 8.56 12.04 -8.29
N ALA A 62 7.86 11.04 -8.85
CA ALA A 62 6.47 10.78 -8.50
C ALA A 62 6.31 10.31 -7.05
N GLN A 63 7.28 9.55 -6.52
CA GLN A 63 7.28 9.17 -5.10
C GLN A 63 7.48 10.38 -4.20
N LYS A 64 8.46 11.25 -4.50
CA LYS A 64 8.68 12.50 -3.77
C LYS A 64 7.43 13.37 -3.81
N PHE A 65 6.83 13.54 -4.98
CA PHE A 65 5.59 14.28 -5.14
C PHE A 65 4.44 13.69 -4.32
N ARG A 66 4.24 12.37 -4.35
CA ARG A 66 3.20 11.70 -3.57
C ARG A 66 3.36 11.92 -2.07
N GLU A 67 4.59 11.79 -1.57
CA GLU A 67 4.91 12.03 -0.17
C GLU A 67 4.71 13.49 0.22
N SER A 68 5.16 14.44 -0.61
CA SER A 68 4.96 15.88 -0.37
C SER A 68 3.49 16.27 -0.40
N LYS A 69 2.72 15.76 -1.37
CA LYS A 69 1.28 15.96 -1.48
C LYS A 69 0.55 15.44 -0.25
N GLN A 70 0.90 14.23 0.19
CA GLN A 70 0.31 13.64 1.40
C GLN A 70 0.67 14.42 2.66
N ARG A 71 1.90 14.94 2.75
CA ARG A 71 2.33 15.81 3.84
C ARG A 71 1.52 17.11 3.88
N CYS A 72 1.41 17.81 2.76
CA CYS A 72 0.60 19.03 2.66
C CYS A 72 -0.86 18.79 3.02
N PHE A 73 -1.45 17.71 2.49
CA PHE A 73 -2.83 17.35 2.78
C PHE A 73 -3.06 17.11 4.28
N ARG A 74 -2.16 16.37 4.94
CA ARG A 74 -2.26 16.14 6.40
C ARG A 74 -2.16 17.43 7.19
N ALA A 75 -1.19 18.28 6.89
CA ALA A 75 -1.03 19.56 7.58
C ALA A 75 -2.28 20.44 7.46
N LEU A 76 -2.86 20.53 6.26
CA LEU A 76 -4.09 21.28 6.02
C LEU A 76 -5.30 20.64 6.71
N ALA A 77 -5.41 19.31 6.73
CA ALA A 77 -6.51 18.60 7.37
C ALA A 77 -6.47 18.78 8.90
N ASP A 78 -5.29 18.65 9.51
CA ASP A 78 -5.09 18.89 10.94
C ASP A 78 -5.47 20.33 11.31
N TYR A 79 -5.13 21.29 10.44
CA TYR A 79 -5.50 22.69 10.65
C TYR A 79 -7.00 22.93 10.47
N ALA A 80 -7.63 22.34 9.45
CA ALA A 80 -9.08 22.41 9.23
C ALA A 80 -9.85 21.89 10.45
N HIS A 81 -9.40 20.79 11.06
CA HIS A 81 -9.97 20.27 12.30
C HIS A 81 -9.85 21.26 13.47
N LEU A 82 -8.72 21.96 13.60
CA LEU A 82 -8.56 23.01 14.60
C LEU A 82 -9.51 24.19 14.35
N LEU A 83 -9.64 24.64 13.10
CA LEU A 83 -10.54 25.74 12.72
C LEU A 83 -12.00 25.40 13.04
N TRP A 84 -12.45 24.19 12.69
CA TRP A 84 -13.77 23.69 13.07
C TRP A 84 -13.99 23.67 14.59
N GLY A 85 -12.97 23.24 15.35
CA GLY A 85 -13.02 23.27 16.81
C GLY A 85 -13.09 24.68 17.38
N TRP A 86 -12.40 25.66 16.79
CA TRP A 86 -12.42 27.05 17.23
C TRP A 86 -13.72 27.76 16.87
N GLU A 87 -14.26 27.51 15.68
CA GLU A 87 -15.56 28.04 15.26
C GLU A 87 -16.68 27.58 16.22
N THR A 88 -16.71 26.29 16.55
CA THR A 88 -17.75 25.71 17.41
C THR A 88 -17.54 26.01 18.90
N GLY A 89 -16.30 25.94 19.37
CA GLY A 89 -15.98 26.06 20.80
C GLY A 89 -15.71 27.48 21.30
N LEU A 90 -15.33 28.41 20.40
CA LEU A 90 -14.97 29.79 20.75
C LEU A 90 -15.95 30.82 20.16
N ALA A 91 -17.13 30.37 19.71
CA ALA A 91 -18.20 31.23 19.26
C ALA A 91 -18.63 32.22 20.37
N PRO A 92 -18.81 33.51 20.06
CA PRO A 92 -19.33 34.48 21.02
C PRO A 92 -20.72 34.06 21.52
N LEU A 93 -20.89 33.99 22.84
CA LEU A 93 -22.17 33.64 23.48
C LEU A 93 -23.24 34.74 23.33
N THR A 94 -22.81 35.98 23.08
CA THR A 94 -23.68 37.14 22.89
C THR A 94 -23.17 38.00 21.73
N PRO A 95 -24.05 38.66 20.96
CA PRO A 95 -23.66 39.48 19.80
C PRO A 95 -22.68 40.62 20.13
N ASP A 96 -22.72 41.13 21.36
CA ASP A 96 -21.87 42.24 21.82
C ASP A 96 -20.54 41.78 22.45
N ALA A 97 -20.29 40.47 22.52
CA ALA A 97 -19.05 39.95 23.07
C ALA A 97 -17.91 40.05 22.06
N GLU A 98 -16.73 40.47 22.52
CA GLU A 98 -15.54 40.57 21.68
C GLU A 98 -15.13 39.17 21.19
N PRO A 99 -15.07 38.93 19.88
CA PRO A 99 -14.82 37.61 19.34
C PRO A 99 -13.39 37.16 19.59
N HIS A 100 -13.21 35.90 19.99
CA HIS A 100 -11.89 35.35 20.24
C HIS A 100 -11.03 35.38 18.95
N PRO A 101 -9.74 35.77 19.00
CA PRO A 101 -8.91 35.86 17.79
C PRO A 101 -8.87 34.58 16.92
N LEU A 102 -8.83 33.40 17.57
CA LEU A 102 -8.89 32.11 16.87
C LEU A 102 -10.25 31.82 16.22
N PHE A 103 -11.34 32.36 16.77
CA PHE A 103 -12.67 32.25 16.17
C PHE A 103 -12.74 33.09 14.90
N VAL A 104 -12.24 34.33 14.94
CA VAL A 104 -12.14 35.22 13.75
C VAL A 104 -11.27 34.59 12.67
N GLU A 105 -10.16 33.97 13.06
CA GLU A 105 -9.29 33.25 12.14
C GLU A 105 -9.98 32.05 11.49
N ALA A 106 -10.72 31.26 12.27
CA ALA A 106 -11.50 30.14 11.75
C ALA A 106 -12.44 30.60 10.64
N LEU A 107 -13.19 31.68 10.87
CA LEU A 107 -14.09 32.24 9.86
C LEU A 107 -13.37 32.70 8.58
N HIS A 108 -12.16 33.25 8.69
CA HIS A 108 -11.42 33.74 7.53
C HIS A 108 -10.69 32.64 6.75
N GLN A 109 -10.23 31.59 7.42
CA GLN A 109 -9.33 30.58 6.83
C GLN A 109 -10.04 29.28 6.46
N LYS A 110 -11.20 28.97 7.04
CA LYS A 110 -11.92 27.72 6.84
C LYS A 110 -12.17 27.43 5.36
N ASP A 111 -12.89 28.32 4.68
CA ASP A 111 -13.27 28.14 3.27
C ASP A 111 -12.03 27.97 2.37
N TYR A 112 -10.97 28.71 2.64
CA TYR A 112 -9.73 28.65 1.87
C TYR A 112 -8.98 27.33 2.11
N VAL A 113 -8.90 26.85 3.34
CA VAL A 113 -8.26 25.57 3.68
C VAL A 113 -9.04 24.40 3.10
N GLU A 114 -10.37 24.45 3.14
CA GLU A 114 -11.24 23.46 2.52
C GLU A 114 -11.06 23.44 0.99
N TYR A 115 -10.99 24.61 0.36
CA TYR A 115 -10.62 24.72 -1.06
C TYR A 115 -9.26 24.09 -1.38
N LEU A 116 -8.25 24.29 -0.53
CA LEU A 116 -6.91 23.72 -0.74
C LEU A 116 -6.91 22.19 -0.59
N LEU A 117 -7.67 21.65 0.36
CA LEU A 117 -7.85 20.21 0.52
C LEU A 117 -8.48 19.60 -0.74
N ASP A 118 -9.47 20.26 -1.32
CA ASP A 118 -10.11 19.86 -2.58
C ASP A 118 -9.13 19.93 -3.75
N PHE A 119 -8.41 21.04 -3.87
CA PHE A 119 -7.39 21.24 -4.90
C PHE A 119 -6.36 20.11 -4.89
N LEU A 120 -5.95 19.64 -3.70
CA LEU A 120 -5.06 18.49 -3.57
C LEU A 120 -5.75 17.17 -3.91
N MET A 121 -7.07 17.04 -3.81
CA MET A 121 -7.81 15.81 -4.15
C MET A 121 -8.17 15.69 -5.64
N GLU A 122 -8.19 16.81 -6.37
CA GLU A 122 -8.48 16.86 -7.82
C GLU A 122 -7.37 16.26 -8.70
N ASP A 123 -7.69 16.01 -9.97
CA ASP A 123 -6.77 15.48 -10.98
C ASP A 123 -6.05 16.66 -11.69
N GLY A 124 -4.95 17.14 -11.10
CA GLY A 124 -4.17 18.30 -11.57
C GLY A 124 -2.70 18.24 -11.15
N ILE A 125 -1.95 17.25 -11.64
CA ILE A 125 -0.59 16.92 -11.12
C ILE A 125 0.39 18.10 -11.22
N GLU A 126 0.44 18.79 -12.35
CA GLU A 126 1.42 19.87 -12.56
C GLU A 126 1.08 21.15 -11.78
N GLU A 127 -0.19 21.51 -11.70
CA GLU A 127 -0.67 22.61 -10.87
C GLU A 127 -0.40 22.32 -9.39
N GLN A 128 -0.67 21.09 -8.94
CA GLN A 128 -0.38 20.65 -7.57
C GLN A 128 1.13 20.65 -7.27
N LYS A 129 1.97 20.18 -8.19
CA LYS A 129 3.44 20.23 -8.02
C LYS A 129 3.92 21.67 -7.84
N THR A 130 3.43 22.57 -8.67
CA THR A 130 3.79 24.00 -8.65
C THR A 130 3.34 24.63 -7.33
N TRP A 131 2.08 24.45 -6.96
CA TRP A 131 1.55 24.97 -5.71
C TRP A 131 2.30 24.45 -4.49
N ILE A 132 2.58 23.14 -4.43
CA ILE A 132 3.34 22.52 -3.33
C ILE A 132 4.71 23.16 -3.23
N ALA A 133 5.42 23.33 -4.36
CA ALA A 133 6.76 23.92 -4.37
C ALA A 133 6.76 25.37 -3.85
N GLU A 134 5.74 26.16 -4.21
CA GLU A 134 5.59 27.55 -3.78
C GLU A 134 5.17 27.69 -2.30
N HIS A 135 4.44 26.70 -1.76
CA HIS A 135 3.78 26.78 -0.45
C HIS A 135 4.47 25.94 0.64
N LEU A 136 5.65 25.37 0.38
CA LEU A 136 6.38 24.54 1.36
C LEU A 136 6.60 25.23 2.71
N THR A 137 6.97 26.51 2.71
CA THR A 137 7.24 27.29 3.93
C THR A 137 5.97 27.48 4.76
N LYS A 138 4.88 27.89 4.10
CA LYS A 138 3.56 28.03 4.73
C LYS A 138 3.09 26.72 5.34
N ILE A 139 3.28 25.59 4.65
CA ILE A 139 2.92 24.26 5.17
C ILE A 139 3.79 23.89 6.38
N MET A 140 5.09 24.17 6.35
CA MET A 140 5.97 23.93 7.51
C MET A 140 5.56 24.78 8.72
N ASP A 141 5.20 26.05 8.51
CA ASP A 141 4.69 26.91 9.58
C ASP A 141 3.37 26.39 10.14
N LEU A 142 2.48 25.91 9.26
CA LEU A 142 1.22 25.29 9.64
C LEU A 142 1.42 24.01 10.45
N GLU A 143 2.33 23.12 10.03
CA GLU A 143 2.67 21.90 10.77
C GLU A 143 3.19 22.21 12.17
N ARG A 144 4.10 23.18 12.30
CA ARG A 144 4.61 23.64 13.59
C ARG A 144 3.48 24.16 14.46
N ARG A 145 2.61 25.00 13.90
CA ARG A 145 1.48 25.57 14.62
C ARG A 145 0.47 24.52 15.07
N ASN A 146 0.13 23.56 14.21
CA ASN A 146 -0.76 22.45 14.55
C ASN A 146 -0.19 21.64 15.72
N LYS A 147 1.12 21.39 15.71
CA LYS A 147 1.81 20.72 16.80
C LYS A 147 1.76 21.51 18.11
N GLU A 148 2.05 22.81 18.08
CA GLU A 148 1.95 23.70 19.25
C GLU A 148 0.53 23.72 19.83
N MET A 149 -0.50 23.68 18.97
CA MET A 149 -1.90 23.66 19.39
C MET A 149 -2.33 22.28 19.91
N ALA A 150 -1.77 21.18 19.40
CA ALA A 150 -1.98 19.82 19.88
C ALA A 150 -1.24 19.54 21.22
N GLU A 151 -0.12 20.23 21.48
CA GLU A 151 0.69 20.08 22.70
C GLU A 151 0.19 20.94 23.89
N LYS A 152 -0.87 21.75 23.74
CA LYS A 152 -1.54 22.43 24.86
C LYS A 152 -2.37 21.44 25.70
N PRO A 153 -2.37 21.57 27.04
CA PRO A 153 -2.40 20.44 27.96
C PRO A 153 -3.79 19.85 28.10
N THR A 154 -4.07 18.87 27.26
CA THR A 154 -5.34 18.16 27.22
C THR A 154 -5.06 16.69 27.57
N ASN A 155 -5.62 16.24 28.69
CA ASN A 155 -5.50 14.91 29.29
C ASN A 155 -4.13 14.43 29.82
N ARG A 156 -3.01 14.56 29.09
CA ARG A 156 -1.76 13.90 29.51
C ARG A 156 -1.13 14.47 30.79
N GLU A 157 -1.12 15.80 30.94
CA GLU A 157 -0.60 16.46 32.15
C GLU A 157 -1.54 16.32 33.34
N ARG A 158 -2.87 16.40 33.11
CA ARG A 158 -3.88 16.09 34.15
C ARG A 158 -3.77 14.64 34.64
N LEU A 159 -3.59 13.69 33.73
CA LEU A 159 -3.36 12.29 34.09
C LEU A 159 -2.05 12.12 34.86
N ARG A 160 -1.01 12.87 34.51
CA ARG A 160 0.26 12.85 35.24
C ARG A 160 0.12 13.38 36.67
N GLU A 161 -0.55 14.51 36.87
CA GLU A 161 -0.86 15.04 38.21
C GLU A 161 -1.73 14.07 39.03
N ILE A 162 -2.74 13.45 38.40
CA ILE A 162 -3.58 12.44 39.06
C ILE A 162 -2.76 11.20 39.43
N THR A 163 -1.86 10.75 38.54
CA THR A 163 -1.02 9.57 38.78
C THR A 163 0.00 9.84 39.88
N GLU A 164 0.66 11.00 39.86
CA GLU A 164 1.61 11.44 40.89
C GLU A 164 0.91 11.58 42.27
N GLY A 165 -0.34 12.07 42.30
CA GLY A 165 -1.15 12.12 43.52
C GLY A 165 -1.62 10.75 44.04
N ILE A 166 -1.86 9.78 43.14
CA ILE A 166 -2.18 8.39 43.52
C ILE A 166 -0.93 7.68 44.06
N GLU A 167 0.23 7.88 43.43
CA GLU A 167 1.50 7.31 43.89
C GLU A 167 1.91 7.81 45.28
N GLN A 168 1.72 9.10 45.55
CA GLN A 168 1.94 9.66 46.89
C GLN A 168 1.01 9.04 47.94
N ASN A 169 -0.29 8.93 47.65
CA ASN A 169 -1.24 8.29 48.56
C ASN A 169 -0.92 6.82 48.82
N ILE A 170 -0.50 6.07 47.79
CA ILE A 170 -0.10 4.67 47.93
C ILE A 170 1.15 4.55 48.80
N LYS A 171 2.13 5.45 48.62
CA LYS A 171 3.35 5.47 49.42
C LYS A 171 3.06 5.77 50.89
N GLU A 172 2.20 6.75 51.17
CA GLU A 172 1.71 7.04 52.53
C GLU A 172 0.91 5.85 53.11
N LEU A 173 0.19 5.10 52.28
CA LEU A 173 -0.52 3.90 52.68
C LEU A 173 0.44 2.78 53.11
N PHE A 174 1.52 2.56 52.37
CA PHE A 174 2.56 1.56 52.68
C PHE A 174 3.44 1.96 53.87
N GLU A 175 3.65 3.26 54.08
CA GLU A 175 4.37 3.81 55.25
C GLU A 175 3.48 3.91 56.50
N SER A 176 2.16 3.70 56.36
CA SER A 176 1.24 3.72 57.49
C SER A 176 1.50 2.54 58.45
N GLU A 177 1.49 2.82 59.76
CA GLU A 177 1.63 1.80 60.83
C GLU A 177 0.62 0.66 60.70
N LYS A 178 -0.51 0.89 60.02
CA LYS A 178 -1.53 -0.11 59.77
C LYS A 178 -1.06 -1.17 58.78
N TYR A 179 -0.34 -0.80 57.71
CA TYR A 179 0.19 -1.73 56.70
C TYR A 179 1.42 -2.50 57.21
N MET A 180 2.26 -1.86 58.01
CA MET A 180 3.44 -2.49 58.64
C MET A 180 3.06 -3.61 59.63
N ARG A 181 1.82 -3.63 60.15
CA ARG A 181 1.31 -4.73 61.00
C ARG A 181 0.84 -5.96 60.21
N TYR A 182 0.57 -5.85 58.91
CA TYR A 182 0.13 -6.96 58.06
C TYR A 182 1.26 -7.62 57.26
N ALA A 183 2.44 -6.99 57.16
CA ALA A 183 3.57 -7.45 56.35
C ALA A 183 4.51 -8.44 57.07
N VAL A 184 4.17 -8.92 58.27
CA VAL A 184 4.99 -9.86 59.04
C VAL A 184 4.30 -11.22 59.09
N GLY A 185 4.56 -12.04 58.07
CA GLY A 185 4.04 -13.40 57.94
C GLY A 185 5.00 -14.31 57.18
N GLY A 186 5.81 -15.07 57.93
CA GLY A 186 6.34 -16.42 57.61
C GLY A 186 7.35 -16.59 56.45
N PRO A 187 8.59 -17.03 56.73
CA PRO A 187 9.45 -17.62 55.71
C PRO A 187 9.02 -19.08 55.49
N ASP A 188 8.86 -19.53 54.25
CA ASP A 188 9.06 -20.93 53.83
C ASP A 188 8.59 -21.14 52.39
N GLU A 189 9.49 -20.99 51.40
CA GLU A 189 9.39 -21.71 50.10
C GLU A 189 10.80 -21.91 49.51
N GLN A 190 11.38 -23.11 49.65
CA GLN A 190 12.43 -23.59 48.77
C GLN A 190 11.84 -24.68 47.87
N LEU A 191 11.72 -24.40 46.57
CA LEU A 191 11.34 -25.40 45.57
C LEU A 191 12.59 -25.98 44.90
N GLN A 192 12.69 -27.30 45.02
CA GLN A 192 13.66 -28.20 44.41
C GLN A 192 13.44 -28.27 42.88
N GLY A 193 14.52 -28.40 42.13
CA GLY A 193 14.48 -28.63 40.67
C GLY A 193 14.23 -30.10 40.30
N PRO A 194 13.84 -30.39 39.04
CA PRO A 194 13.91 -31.72 38.44
C PRO A 194 15.15 -31.83 37.53
N GLY A 195 15.86 -32.94 37.37
CA GLY A 195 15.46 -34.35 37.43
C GLY A 195 15.52 -34.93 36.01
N GLY A 196 16.57 -35.70 35.71
CA GLY A 196 16.83 -36.30 34.40
C GLY A 196 16.05 -37.59 34.08
N GLY A 197 16.15 -38.04 32.81
CA GLY A 197 15.61 -39.30 32.31
C GLY A 197 15.84 -39.49 30.79
N ASP A 198 16.36 -40.66 30.41
CA ASP A 198 17.15 -40.98 29.22
C ASP A 198 16.46 -41.42 27.90
N SER A 199 17.22 -41.18 26.81
CA SER A 199 17.48 -41.83 25.50
C SER A 199 16.64 -42.95 24.84
N ALA A 200 16.61 -42.93 23.49
CA ALA A 200 16.79 -44.11 22.62
C ALA A 200 17.10 -43.81 21.12
N GLY A 201 18.28 -44.27 20.64
CA GLY A 201 18.55 -44.92 19.32
C GLY A 201 18.52 -44.07 18.02
N GLY A 202 19.40 -44.18 17.02
CA GLY A 202 20.50 -45.10 16.71
C GLY A 202 20.42 -45.47 15.21
N THR A 203 21.37 -45.06 14.36
CA THR A 203 21.92 -45.81 13.19
C THR A 203 22.88 -44.97 12.33
N TYR A 204 24.05 -45.55 12.06
CA TYR A 204 25.06 -45.09 11.12
C TYR A 204 24.63 -45.45 9.69
N GLN A 205 24.64 -44.47 8.77
CA GLN A 205 24.68 -44.72 7.33
C GLN A 205 25.90 -44.02 6.73
N GLN A 206 26.82 -44.84 6.26
CA GLN A 206 28.00 -44.48 5.51
C GLN A 206 27.55 -44.13 4.07
N LEU A 207 27.56 -42.84 3.71
CA LEU A 207 27.30 -42.37 2.35
C LEU A 207 28.64 -42.10 1.66
N THR A 208 29.10 -43.06 0.86
CA THR A 208 30.12 -42.84 -0.16
C THR A 208 29.49 -42.03 -1.30
N LEU A 209 29.75 -40.73 -1.34
CA LEU A 209 29.38 -39.84 -2.44
C LEU A 209 30.54 -39.79 -3.45
N ASN A 210 30.37 -40.46 -4.59
CA ASN A 210 31.16 -40.22 -5.81
C ASN A 210 30.76 -38.83 -6.35
N LEU A 211 31.49 -37.78 -5.95
CA LEU A 211 31.15 -36.38 -6.21
C LEU A 211 31.94 -35.69 -7.33
N PHE A 212 32.69 -36.44 -8.14
CA PHE A 212 33.58 -35.83 -9.14
C PHE A 212 33.35 -36.45 -10.52
N LEU A 213 32.63 -35.71 -11.37
CA LEU A 213 32.68 -35.87 -12.83
C LEU A 213 34.09 -35.50 -13.31
N SER A 214 34.58 -36.17 -14.35
CA SER A 214 35.90 -35.84 -14.90
C SER A 214 35.88 -34.48 -15.59
N GLU A 215 37.05 -33.86 -15.75
CA GLU A 215 37.23 -32.57 -16.43
C GLU A 215 36.62 -32.58 -17.85
N THR A 216 36.69 -33.73 -18.53
CA THR A 216 36.10 -33.91 -19.86
C THR A 216 34.57 -33.90 -19.85
N GLU A 217 33.94 -34.47 -18.82
CA GLU A 217 32.47 -34.47 -18.66
C GLU A 217 31.95 -33.09 -18.22
N GLN A 218 32.77 -32.32 -17.50
CA GLN A 218 32.45 -30.92 -17.18
C GLN A 218 32.48 -30.03 -18.42
N ILE A 219 33.51 -30.15 -19.26
CA ILE A 219 33.63 -29.35 -20.50
C ILE A 219 32.49 -29.68 -21.46
N GLN A 220 32.13 -30.95 -21.61
CA GLN A 220 31.06 -31.37 -22.52
C GLN A 220 29.67 -30.84 -22.09
N ASN A 221 29.40 -30.79 -20.78
CA ASN A 221 28.17 -30.20 -20.25
C ASN A 221 28.12 -28.67 -20.43
N ILE A 222 29.27 -27.98 -20.41
CA ILE A 222 29.35 -26.54 -20.66
C ILE A 222 29.07 -26.25 -22.14
N ASP A 223 29.71 -27.01 -23.03
CA ASP A 223 29.53 -26.85 -24.48
C ASP A 223 28.09 -27.18 -24.94
N GLU A 224 27.44 -28.18 -24.33
CA GLU A 224 26.02 -28.49 -24.57
C GLU A 224 25.08 -27.39 -24.04
N ALA A 225 25.42 -26.75 -22.92
CA ALA A 225 24.63 -25.64 -22.36
C ALA A 225 24.76 -24.35 -23.19
N GLU A 226 25.89 -24.12 -23.87
CA GLU A 226 26.12 -22.93 -24.70
C GLU A 226 25.52 -23.04 -26.12
N ASN A 227 25.34 -24.25 -26.65
CA ASN A 227 24.93 -24.47 -28.06
C ASN A 227 23.40 -24.57 -28.29
N VAL A 228 22.59 -24.53 -27.23
CA VAL A 228 21.13 -24.41 -27.35
C VAL A 228 20.77 -22.95 -27.60
N LYS A 229 20.54 -22.59 -28.88
CA LYS A 229 19.97 -21.32 -29.39
C LYS A 229 19.57 -20.35 -28.27
N ALA A 230 20.44 -19.38 -27.99
CA ALA A 230 20.32 -18.39 -26.93
C ALA A 230 18.93 -17.70 -26.89
N SER A 231 18.01 -18.25 -26.11
CA SER A 231 17.06 -17.45 -25.34
C SER A 231 17.87 -16.92 -24.17
N SER A 232 18.05 -15.61 -24.07
CA SER A 232 18.80 -14.98 -22.98
C SER A 232 18.44 -15.64 -21.65
N ALA A 233 19.42 -16.02 -20.83
CA ALA A 233 19.19 -16.63 -19.51
C ALA A 233 18.38 -15.73 -18.54
N PHE A 234 18.01 -14.52 -18.98
CA PHE A 234 17.23 -13.51 -18.27
C PHE A 234 15.88 -13.20 -18.94
N SER A 235 15.51 -13.88 -20.03
CA SER A 235 14.21 -13.69 -20.69
C SER A 235 13.14 -14.63 -20.14
N PHE A 236 11.97 -14.08 -19.82
CA PHE A 236 10.81 -14.86 -19.37
C PHE A 236 10.09 -15.51 -20.56
N ALA A 237 9.59 -16.73 -20.35
CA ALA A 237 8.72 -17.37 -21.32
C ALA A 237 7.40 -16.60 -21.44
N GLN A 238 6.82 -16.56 -22.64
CA GLN A 238 5.59 -15.80 -22.87
C GLN A 238 4.44 -16.22 -21.95
N LYS A 239 4.31 -17.52 -21.67
CA LYS A 239 3.33 -18.06 -20.72
C LYS A 239 3.44 -17.45 -19.31
N ASP A 240 4.66 -17.14 -18.87
CA ASP A 240 4.94 -16.59 -17.56
C ASP A 240 4.61 -15.09 -17.53
N ILE A 241 4.89 -14.39 -18.63
CA ILE A 241 4.47 -13.00 -18.84
C ILE A 241 2.93 -12.92 -18.81
N ASP A 242 2.25 -13.81 -19.52
CA ASP A 242 0.79 -13.84 -19.59
C ASP A 242 0.16 -14.14 -18.21
N LEU A 243 0.78 -15.04 -17.43
CA LEU A 243 0.38 -15.31 -16.06
C LEU A 243 0.48 -14.04 -15.19
N VAL A 244 1.59 -13.32 -15.29
CA VAL A 244 1.82 -12.05 -14.56
C VAL A 244 0.80 -11.00 -14.96
N LEU A 245 0.50 -10.86 -16.25
CA LEU A 245 -0.50 -9.91 -16.73
C LEU A 245 -1.92 -10.30 -16.27
N ARG A 246 -2.26 -11.59 -16.22
CA ARG A 246 -3.60 -12.03 -15.78
C ARG A 246 -3.85 -11.92 -14.28
N LEU A 247 -2.82 -12.17 -13.46
CA LEU A 247 -2.96 -12.40 -12.01
C LEU A 247 -2.17 -11.41 -11.15
N GLY A 248 -1.36 -10.54 -11.75
CA GLY A 248 -0.33 -9.82 -11.01
C GLY A 248 -0.71 -8.48 -10.41
N GLY A 249 -1.81 -7.87 -10.85
CA GLY A 249 -2.23 -6.58 -10.30
C GLY A 249 -2.70 -6.70 -8.86
N ASN A 250 -2.35 -5.70 -8.06
CA ASN A 250 -2.74 -5.57 -6.65
C ASN A 250 -4.06 -4.79 -6.47
N THR A 251 -4.84 -4.66 -7.54
CA THR A 251 -6.15 -3.99 -7.52
C THR A 251 -7.25 -5.04 -7.47
N ASP A 252 -8.24 -4.83 -6.61
CA ASP A 252 -9.43 -5.68 -6.55
C ASP A 252 -10.14 -5.74 -7.90
N ARG A 253 -10.55 -6.95 -8.31
CA ARG A 253 -11.23 -7.20 -9.59
C ARG A 253 -10.47 -6.60 -10.78
N LEU A 254 -9.15 -6.80 -10.78
CA LEU A 254 -8.23 -6.31 -11.80
C LEU A 254 -8.69 -6.65 -13.21
N ARG A 255 -9.04 -7.91 -13.46
CA ARG A 255 -9.36 -8.42 -14.81
C ARG A 255 -10.59 -7.73 -15.38
N GLU A 256 -11.59 -7.48 -14.55
CA GLU A 256 -12.81 -6.78 -14.88
C GLU A 256 -12.53 -5.31 -15.22
N ARG A 257 -11.69 -4.62 -14.42
CA ARG A 257 -11.31 -3.22 -14.67
C ARG A 257 -10.48 -3.06 -15.94
N VAL A 258 -9.55 -3.98 -16.18
CA VAL A 258 -8.75 -4.02 -17.40
C VAL A 258 -9.67 -4.24 -18.60
N THR A 259 -10.55 -5.25 -18.55
CA THR A 259 -11.53 -5.51 -19.62
C THR A 259 -12.36 -4.27 -19.95
N ALA A 260 -12.91 -3.61 -18.93
CA ALA A 260 -13.72 -2.42 -19.13
C ALA A 260 -12.94 -1.21 -19.70
N ALA A 261 -11.61 -1.17 -19.52
CA ALA A 261 -10.76 -0.19 -20.19
C ALA A 261 -10.62 -0.48 -21.70
N PHE A 262 -10.49 -1.75 -22.10
CA PHE A 262 -10.42 -2.17 -23.50
C PHE A 262 -11.76 -2.03 -24.23
N GLU A 263 -12.88 -2.30 -23.55
CA GLU A 263 -14.23 -2.10 -24.12
C GLU A 263 -14.52 -0.65 -24.53
N LYS A 264 -13.84 0.31 -23.91
CA LYS A 264 -13.94 1.74 -24.27
C LYS A 264 -13.27 2.06 -25.61
N GLN A 265 -12.55 1.11 -26.22
CA GLN A 265 -11.83 1.25 -27.50
C GLN A 265 -10.92 2.49 -27.55
N LYS A 266 -10.27 2.77 -26.43
CA LYS A 266 -9.28 3.84 -26.30
C LYS A 266 -7.99 3.47 -27.03
N PRO A 267 -7.19 4.45 -27.49
CA PRO A 267 -5.90 4.16 -28.09
C PRO A 267 -4.95 3.50 -27.07
N ILE A 268 -4.00 2.70 -27.55
CA ILE A 268 -3.06 1.92 -26.72
C ILE A 268 -2.38 2.77 -25.63
N PRO A 269 -1.91 4.01 -25.89
CA PRO A 269 -1.30 4.85 -24.86
C PRO A 269 -2.25 5.21 -23.70
N GLU A 270 -3.54 5.42 -23.97
CA GLU A 270 -4.52 5.69 -22.91
C GLU A 270 -4.82 4.44 -22.09
N ILE A 271 -4.85 3.27 -22.73
CA ILE A 271 -4.99 2.00 -22.04
C ILE A 271 -3.75 1.73 -21.18
N ALA A 272 -2.54 1.97 -21.70
CA ALA A 272 -1.29 1.85 -20.97
C ALA A 272 -1.26 2.71 -19.69
N ALA A 273 -1.71 3.97 -19.78
CA ALA A 273 -1.86 4.84 -18.61
C ALA A 273 -2.88 4.30 -17.59
N ALA A 274 -4.00 3.72 -18.07
CA ALA A 274 -4.95 3.06 -17.19
C ALA A 274 -4.34 1.81 -16.52
N LEU A 275 -3.60 0.97 -17.26
CA LEU A 275 -2.90 -0.20 -16.71
C LEU A 275 -1.91 0.21 -15.63
N GLN A 276 -1.12 1.27 -15.84
CA GLN A 276 -0.19 1.77 -14.83
C GLN A 276 -0.90 2.14 -13.51
N SER A 277 -2.15 2.63 -13.57
CA SER A 277 -2.94 2.92 -12.37
C SER A 277 -3.49 1.67 -11.67
N LEU A 278 -3.71 0.59 -12.42
CA LEU A 278 -4.28 -0.67 -11.94
C LEU A 278 -3.22 -1.65 -11.43
N TYR A 279 -2.03 -1.65 -12.03
CA TYR A 279 -0.90 -2.48 -11.64
C TYR A 279 0.06 -1.62 -10.81
N HIS A 280 0.01 -1.76 -9.49
CA HIS A 280 0.84 -0.99 -8.58
C HIS A 280 1.52 -1.88 -7.53
N GLY A 281 2.69 -1.48 -7.06
CA GLY A 281 3.44 -2.22 -6.03
C GLY A 281 4.28 -3.35 -6.63
N GLY A 282 4.36 -4.48 -5.94
CA GLY A 282 5.09 -5.65 -6.41
C GLY A 282 4.35 -6.94 -6.08
N ASN A 283 4.67 -8.00 -6.82
CA ASN A 283 4.04 -9.30 -6.67
C ASN A 283 5.07 -10.44 -6.84
N GLY A 284 4.75 -11.63 -6.35
CA GLY A 284 5.61 -12.80 -6.44
C GLY A 284 4.82 -14.03 -6.87
N PHE A 285 5.31 -14.72 -7.89
CA PHE A 285 4.73 -15.94 -8.43
C PHE A 285 5.68 -17.10 -8.26
N THR A 286 5.12 -18.29 -8.03
CA THR A 286 5.85 -19.54 -8.12
C THR A 286 5.30 -20.30 -9.32
N THR A 287 6.13 -20.48 -10.35
CA THR A 287 5.82 -21.30 -11.52
C THR A 287 6.69 -22.55 -11.51
N ASP A 288 6.40 -23.50 -12.39
CA ASP A 288 7.23 -24.70 -12.57
C ASP A 288 8.67 -24.36 -12.98
N ALA A 289 8.87 -23.19 -13.61
CA ALA A 289 10.18 -22.67 -14.01
C ALA A 289 10.91 -21.93 -12.86
N GLY A 290 10.27 -21.75 -11.71
CA GLY A 290 10.85 -21.12 -10.53
C GLY A 290 10.08 -19.90 -10.02
N ARG A 291 10.75 -19.11 -9.16
CA ARG A 291 10.14 -17.92 -8.56
C ARG A 291 10.31 -16.71 -9.47
N ILE A 292 9.20 -16.07 -9.80
CA ILE A 292 9.13 -14.83 -10.55
C ILE A 292 8.75 -13.73 -9.58
N THR A 293 9.52 -12.66 -9.54
CA THR A 293 9.16 -11.44 -8.82
C THR A 293 8.88 -10.34 -9.81
N VAL A 294 7.88 -9.54 -9.49
CA VAL A 294 7.36 -8.50 -10.37
C VAL A 294 7.31 -7.19 -9.62
N TRP A 295 7.73 -6.11 -10.26
CA TRP A 295 7.58 -4.75 -9.75
C TRP A 295 6.94 -3.87 -10.82
N TYR A 296 5.89 -3.15 -10.43
CA TYR A 296 5.17 -2.23 -11.32
C TYR A 296 5.74 -0.82 -11.14
N GLY A 297 6.59 -0.41 -12.09
CA GLY A 297 7.30 0.85 -12.12
C GLY A 297 6.62 1.92 -12.99
N GLU A 298 7.16 3.14 -12.94
CA GLU A 298 6.67 4.22 -13.81
C GLU A 298 6.98 3.94 -15.28
N ASP A 299 8.11 3.30 -15.55
CA ASP A 299 8.67 2.95 -16.86
C ASP A 299 8.15 1.61 -17.43
N GLY A 300 7.53 0.76 -16.62
CA GLY A 300 6.98 -0.51 -17.07
C GLY A 300 6.85 -1.57 -15.98
N ILE A 301 6.67 -2.81 -16.40
CA ILE A 301 6.58 -4.00 -15.56
C ILE A 301 7.95 -4.69 -15.53
N HIS A 302 8.59 -4.69 -14.36
CA HIS A 302 9.91 -5.28 -14.15
C HIS A 302 9.74 -6.72 -13.67
N LEU A 303 10.32 -7.68 -14.38
CA LEU A 303 10.32 -9.10 -14.01
C LEU A 303 11.73 -9.57 -13.69
N SER A 304 11.89 -10.30 -12.59
CA SER A 304 13.18 -10.89 -12.19
C SER A 304 12.99 -12.26 -11.55
N HIS A 305 13.95 -13.16 -11.79
CA HIS A 305 14.05 -14.44 -11.11
C HIS A 305 14.62 -14.23 -9.70
N GLY A 306 13.91 -14.70 -8.66
CA GLY A 306 14.41 -14.68 -7.29
C GLY A 306 13.49 -13.97 -6.29
N LYS A 307 14.03 -13.02 -5.51
CA LYS A 307 13.35 -12.40 -4.36
C LYS A 307 12.99 -10.92 -4.55
N SER A 308 13.44 -10.27 -5.62
CA SER A 308 13.21 -8.85 -5.84
C SER A 308 13.39 -8.47 -7.30
N ALA A 309 12.39 -7.81 -7.88
CA ALA A 309 12.49 -7.20 -9.21
C ALA A 309 12.71 -5.67 -9.19
N ARG A 310 12.31 -4.99 -8.12
CA ARG A 310 12.26 -3.52 -8.05
C ARG A 310 13.60 -2.80 -8.29
N TYR A 311 14.71 -3.45 -7.94
CA TYR A 311 16.07 -2.87 -8.02
C TYR A 311 17.03 -3.75 -8.80
N ASP A 312 16.52 -4.78 -9.45
CA ASP A 312 17.36 -5.70 -10.19
C ASP A 312 17.68 -5.07 -11.55
N LYS A 313 18.96 -4.79 -11.78
CA LYS A 313 19.45 -4.23 -13.04
C LYS A 313 19.33 -5.21 -14.20
N SER A 314 19.19 -6.50 -13.90
CA SER A 314 18.96 -7.57 -14.87
C SER A 314 17.48 -7.89 -15.05
N ALA A 315 16.57 -7.13 -14.41
CA ALA A 315 15.15 -7.32 -14.61
C ALA A 315 14.77 -7.06 -16.07
N GLN A 316 13.96 -7.96 -16.63
CA GLN A 316 13.31 -7.74 -17.91
C GLN A 316 12.20 -6.70 -17.71
N ILE A 317 12.22 -5.62 -18.50
CA ILE A 317 11.20 -4.57 -18.44
C ILE A 317 10.25 -4.74 -19.62
N ILE A 318 8.96 -4.84 -19.33
CA ILE A 318 7.88 -4.78 -20.31
C ILE A 318 7.29 -3.37 -20.25
N SER A 319 7.27 -2.65 -21.36
CA SER A 319 6.63 -1.32 -21.42
C SER A 319 5.13 -1.42 -21.16
N TRP A 320 4.51 -0.34 -20.69
CA TRP A 320 3.06 -0.31 -20.45
C TRP A 320 2.26 -0.49 -21.75
N GLU A 321 2.77 0.04 -22.85
CA GLU A 321 2.20 -0.16 -24.19
C GLU A 321 2.32 -1.62 -24.63
N GLY A 322 3.47 -2.26 -24.44
CA GLY A 322 3.64 -3.68 -24.76
C GLY A 322 2.77 -4.58 -23.88
N ALA A 323 2.57 -4.21 -22.62
CA ALA A 323 1.62 -4.88 -21.74
C ALA A 323 0.17 -4.70 -22.23
N ALA A 324 -0.20 -3.51 -22.70
CA ALA A 324 -1.52 -3.25 -23.27
C ALA A 324 -1.76 -4.05 -24.55
N GLU A 325 -0.80 -4.08 -25.47
CA GLU A 325 -0.87 -4.91 -26.69
C GLU A 325 -1.08 -6.38 -26.33
N ARG A 326 -0.25 -6.92 -25.42
CA ARG A 326 -0.35 -8.32 -25.03
C ARG A 326 -1.66 -8.67 -24.34
N ILE A 327 -2.16 -7.79 -23.47
CA ILE A 327 -3.49 -7.97 -22.84
C ILE A 327 -4.60 -7.94 -23.89
N GLY A 328 -4.50 -7.08 -24.92
CA GLY A 328 -5.43 -7.06 -26.05
C GLY A 328 -5.50 -8.41 -26.77
N GLU A 329 -4.34 -9.00 -27.09
CA GLU A 329 -4.25 -10.34 -27.70
C GLU A 329 -4.86 -11.43 -26.79
N LEU A 330 -4.63 -11.36 -25.48
CA LEU A 330 -5.21 -12.29 -24.51
C LEU A 330 -6.73 -12.13 -24.39
N LEU A 331 -7.27 -10.91 -24.55
CA LEU A 331 -8.71 -10.65 -24.58
C LEU A 331 -9.33 -11.19 -25.87
N GLU A 332 -8.71 -10.96 -27.03
CA GLU A 332 -9.18 -11.48 -28.31
C GLU A 332 -9.17 -13.01 -28.38
N SER A 333 -8.17 -13.64 -27.78
CA SER A 333 -8.08 -15.11 -27.68
C SER A 333 -8.91 -15.72 -26.55
N GLY A 334 -9.57 -14.89 -25.72
CA GLY A 334 -10.37 -15.35 -24.56
C GLY A 334 -9.54 -15.96 -23.43
N GLN A 335 -8.23 -15.69 -23.40
CA GLN A 335 -7.29 -16.22 -22.41
C GLN A 335 -7.04 -15.26 -21.25
N PHE A 336 -7.47 -14.00 -21.32
CA PHE A 336 -7.24 -13.02 -20.25
C PHE A 336 -8.15 -13.22 -19.03
N ALA A 337 -9.46 -13.37 -19.28
CA ALA A 337 -10.51 -13.52 -18.27
C ALA A 337 -11.58 -14.48 -18.78
N SER A 338 -12.29 -15.14 -17.87
CA SER A 338 -13.39 -16.03 -18.25
C SER A 338 -14.58 -15.25 -18.79
N ASN A 339 -15.42 -15.89 -19.61
CA ASN A 339 -16.65 -15.28 -20.15
C ASN A 339 -17.60 -14.77 -19.07
N VAL A 340 -17.57 -15.36 -17.88
CA VAL A 340 -18.37 -14.92 -16.71
C VAL A 340 -17.82 -13.61 -16.16
N GLU A 341 -16.50 -13.52 -15.93
CA GLU A 341 -15.85 -12.29 -15.45
C GLU A 341 -16.02 -11.13 -16.44
N LEU A 342 -15.95 -11.42 -17.74
CA LEU A 342 -16.19 -10.43 -18.81
C LEU A 342 -17.63 -9.91 -18.78
N ALA A 343 -18.62 -10.80 -18.59
CA ALA A 343 -20.02 -10.41 -18.48
C ALA A 343 -20.32 -9.60 -17.21
N GLU A 344 -19.57 -9.83 -16.13
CA GLU A 344 -19.72 -9.12 -14.85
C GLU A 344 -19.03 -7.74 -14.83
N ALA A 345 -18.05 -7.49 -15.71
CA ALA A 345 -17.25 -6.27 -15.72
C ALA A 345 -18.10 -4.99 -15.85
N GLU A 346 -19.10 -4.99 -16.73
CA GLU A 346 -20.01 -3.86 -16.86
C GLU A 346 -20.88 -3.65 -15.61
N GLY A 347 -21.36 -4.74 -15.01
CA GLY A 347 -22.14 -4.71 -13.78
C GLY A 347 -21.33 -4.14 -12.62
N TYR A 348 -20.06 -4.52 -12.55
CA TYR A 348 -19.14 -4.01 -11.56
C TYR A 348 -18.84 -2.51 -11.74
N GLU A 349 -18.55 -2.03 -12.95
CA GLU A 349 -18.36 -0.58 -13.17
C GLU A 349 -19.62 0.23 -12.80
N ARG A 350 -20.82 -0.29 -13.13
CA ARG A 350 -22.08 0.30 -12.69
C ARG A 350 -22.17 0.34 -11.16
N SER A 351 -21.76 -0.73 -10.48
CA SER A 351 -21.76 -0.77 -9.00
C SER A 351 -20.80 0.22 -8.35
N LEU A 352 -19.61 0.42 -8.95
CA LEU A 352 -18.67 1.44 -8.48
C LEU A 352 -19.21 2.85 -8.67
N LEU A 353 -19.85 3.11 -9.80
CA LEU A 353 -20.48 4.40 -10.08
C LEU A 353 -21.66 4.64 -9.13
N ALA A 354 -22.52 3.63 -8.92
CA ALA A 354 -23.64 3.67 -7.99
C ALA A 354 -23.17 4.00 -6.56
N ASN A 355 -22.18 3.27 -6.04
CA ASN A 355 -21.64 3.52 -4.70
C ASN A 355 -21.12 4.96 -4.53
N LYS A 356 -20.38 5.46 -5.53
CA LYS A 356 -19.85 6.83 -5.47
C LYS A 356 -20.95 7.89 -5.56
N LEU A 357 -21.93 7.70 -6.44
CA LEU A 357 -23.10 8.60 -6.53
C LEU A 357 -23.91 8.59 -5.23
N TRP A 358 -24.11 7.41 -4.64
CA TRP A 358 -24.90 7.26 -3.43
C TRP A 358 -24.22 7.89 -2.21
N ASN A 359 -22.92 7.66 -2.05
CA ASN A 359 -22.11 8.34 -1.03
C ASN A 359 -22.16 9.87 -1.20
N LEU A 360 -22.00 10.37 -2.43
CA LEU A 360 -22.07 11.81 -2.70
C LEU A 360 -23.45 12.38 -2.35
N TYR A 361 -24.52 11.69 -2.73
CA TYR A 361 -25.89 12.12 -2.45
C TYR A 361 -26.17 12.19 -0.94
N HIS A 362 -25.68 11.21 -0.18
CA HIS A 362 -25.82 11.19 1.28
C HIS A 362 -25.03 12.31 1.96
N ASP A 363 -23.95 12.76 1.35
CA ASP A 363 -23.11 13.84 1.86
C ASP A 363 -23.53 15.23 1.35
N LEU A 364 -24.68 15.37 0.67
CA LEU A 364 -25.25 16.68 0.36
C LEU A 364 -25.55 17.48 1.64
N SER A 365 -25.30 18.79 1.59
CA SER A 365 -25.69 19.71 2.66
C SER A 365 -27.21 19.80 2.80
N ASP A 366 -27.69 20.35 3.91
CA ASP A 366 -29.13 20.51 4.12
C ASP A 366 -29.72 21.50 3.10
N GLU A 367 -28.99 22.56 2.78
CA GLU A 367 -29.34 23.53 1.74
C GLU A 367 -29.41 22.87 0.36
N ALA A 368 -28.47 21.98 0.04
CA ALA A 368 -28.46 21.27 -1.23
C ALA A 368 -29.63 20.27 -1.34
N ARG A 369 -30.04 19.66 -0.24
CA ARG A 369 -31.22 18.78 -0.18
C ARG A 369 -32.51 19.57 -0.32
N GLU A 370 -32.63 20.70 0.36
CA GLU A 370 -33.79 21.60 0.24
C GLU A 370 -33.93 22.20 -1.16
N ALA A 371 -32.81 22.52 -1.81
CA ALA A 371 -32.77 22.95 -3.20
C ALA A 371 -33.13 21.85 -4.22
N GLY A 372 -33.25 20.59 -3.77
CA GLY A 372 -33.69 19.47 -4.59
C GLY A 372 -32.66 18.99 -5.60
N TYR A 373 -31.35 19.06 -5.29
CA TYR A 373 -30.33 18.51 -6.17
C TYR A 373 -30.40 16.98 -6.25
N LEU A 374 -30.15 16.45 -7.46
CA LEU A 374 -30.15 15.01 -7.77
C LEU A 374 -31.48 14.30 -7.43
N PRO A 375 -32.63 14.79 -7.92
CA PRO A 375 -33.94 14.23 -7.59
C PRO A 375 -34.08 12.75 -7.98
N SER A 376 -33.42 12.29 -9.05
CA SER A 376 -33.40 10.86 -9.43
C SER A 376 -32.84 9.95 -8.33
N LEU A 377 -32.00 10.48 -7.43
CA LEU A 377 -31.46 9.76 -6.28
C LEU A 377 -32.32 9.89 -5.02
N SER A 378 -33.29 10.81 -4.99
CA SER A 378 -34.23 10.93 -3.87
C SER A 378 -35.29 9.84 -3.84
N GLU A 379 -35.55 9.21 -4.99
CA GLU A 379 -36.60 8.20 -5.16
C GLU A 379 -36.17 6.77 -4.78
N ILE A 380 -34.91 6.59 -4.37
CA ILE A 380 -34.38 5.27 -4.00
C ILE A 380 -35.09 4.75 -2.75
N LYS A 381 -35.62 3.53 -2.84
CA LYS A 381 -36.29 2.84 -1.73
C LYS A 381 -35.50 1.59 -1.38
N GLY A 382 -35.10 1.45 -0.11
CA GLY A 382 -34.40 0.27 0.41
C GLY A 382 -34.25 0.33 1.92
N ASN A 383 -33.83 -0.78 2.54
CA ASN A 383 -33.51 -0.84 3.97
C ASN A 383 -31.98 -0.85 4.17
N GLY A 384 -31.31 0.18 3.67
CA GLY A 384 -29.90 0.45 3.92
C GLY A 384 -28.99 0.36 2.71
N PHE A 385 -27.76 0.83 2.91
CA PHE A 385 -26.79 1.16 1.86
C PHE A 385 -26.56 0.05 0.81
N LEU A 386 -26.48 -1.21 1.23
CA LEU A 386 -26.23 -2.34 0.33
C LEU A 386 -27.39 -2.58 -0.64
N GLU A 387 -28.63 -2.48 -0.17
CA GLU A 387 -29.83 -2.68 -1.02
C GLU A 387 -30.04 -1.48 -1.95
N GLU A 388 -29.84 -0.27 -1.44
CA GLU A 388 -30.00 0.98 -2.19
C GLU A 388 -28.97 1.12 -3.31
N SER A 389 -27.69 0.81 -3.01
CA SER A 389 -26.62 0.82 -4.02
C SER A 389 -26.79 -0.29 -5.06
N ALA A 390 -27.26 -1.48 -4.68
CA ALA A 390 -27.58 -2.55 -5.60
C ALA A 390 -28.75 -2.16 -6.52
N TRP A 391 -29.80 -1.54 -5.97
CA TRP A 391 -30.90 -0.99 -6.76
C TRP A 391 -30.41 0.05 -7.76
N LEU A 392 -29.58 1.00 -7.31
CA LEU A 392 -29.02 2.04 -8.18
C LEU A 392 -28.15 1.44 -9.30
N THR A 393 -27.40 0.38 -8.99
CA THR A 393 -26.61 -0.37 -9.97
C THR A 393 -27.47 -0.92 -11.11
N GLU A 394 -28.63 -1.49 -10.77
CA GLU A 394 -29.58 -2.00 -11.77
C GLU A 394 -30.23 -0.86 -12.57
N GLN A 395 -30.61 0.25 -11.93
CA GLN A 395 -31.21 1.38 -12.64
C GLN A 395 -30.24 2.09 -13.58
N LEU A 396 -28.95 2.13 -13.24
CA LEU A 396 -27.90 2.62 -14.13
C LEU A 396 -27.73 1.78 -15.40
N ARG A 397 -28.40 0.62 -15.52
CA ARG A 397 -28.48 -0.13 -16.77
C ARG A 397 -29.40 0.56 -17.78
N ASP A 398 -30.50 1.16 -17.32
CA ASP A 398 -31.52 1.77 -18.17
C ASP A 398 -31.06 3.15 -18.69
N PRO A 399 -30.99 3.38 -20.02
CA PRO A 399 -30.77 4.70 -20.58
C PRO A 399 -31.75 5.77 -20.09
N ALA A 400 -33.02 5.40 -19.86
CA ALA A 400 -34.07 6.34 -19.45
C ALA A 400 -33.83 6.91 -18.04
N PHE A 401 -33.17 6.16 -17.16
CA PHE A 401 -32.74 6.64 -15.85
C PHE A 401 -31.40 7.39 -15.92
N ARG A 402 -30.47 6.94 -16.75
CA ARG A 402 -29.13 7.54 -16.86
C ARG A 402 -29.13 8.95 -17.43
N GLN A 403 -29.98 9.22 -18.42
CA GLN A 403 -30.03 10.52 -19.08
C GLN A 403 -30.41 11.66 -18.12
N PRO A 404 -31.55 11.62 -17.39
CA PRO A 404 -31.91 12.66 -16.45
C PRO A 404 -30.87 12.78 -15.33
N LEU A 405 -30.38 11.66 -14.78
CA LEU A 405 -29.34 11.69 -13.76
C LEU A 405 -28.04 12.39 -14.23
N THR A 406 -27.68 12.24 -15.50
CA THR A 406 -26.51 12.92 -16.08
C THR A 406 -26.72 14.43 -16.18
N GLU A 407 -27.93 14.87 -16.54
CA GLU A 407 -28.32 16.28 -16.63
C GLU A 407 -28.40 16.92 -15.24
N GLU A 408 -29.03 16.24 -14.28
CA GLU A 408 -29.08 16.64 -12.86
C GLU A 408 -27.66 16.78 -12.29
N TYR A 409 -26.79 15.81 -12.55
CA TYR A 409 -25.41 15.86 -12.09
C TYR A 409 -24.62 17.01 -12.74
N ALA A 410 -24.91 17.35 -14.00
CA ALA A 410 -24.29 18.50 -14.66
C ALA A 410 -24.74 19.84 -14.03
N ALA A 411 -26.02 19.95 -13.65
CA ALA A 411 -26.54 21.10 -12.93
C ALA A 411 -25.92 21.22 -11.54
N PHE A 412 -25.89 20.12 -10.78
CA PHE A 412 -25.21 20.04 -9.49
C PHE A 412 -23.73 20.43 -9.60
N TRP A 413 -23.00 19.90 -10.59
CA TRP A 413 -21.59 20.23 -10.79
C TRP A 413 -21.38 21.74 -11.02
N THR A 414 -22.25 22.37 -11.82
CA THR A 414 -22.17 23.82 -12.07
C THR A 414 -22.41 24.61 -10.77
N ALA A 415 -23.42 24.23 -9.99
CA ALA A 415 -23.69 24.86 -8.70
C ALA A 415 -22.54 24.64 -7.71
N TYR A 416 -22.03 23.41 -7.60
CA TYR A 416 -20.92 23.05 -6.73
C TYR A 416 -19.62 23.80 -7.07
N THR A 417 -19.38 24.13 -8.34
CA THR A 417 -18.23 24.96 -8.70
C THR A 417 -18.35 26.42 -8.22
N GLN A 418 -19.57 26.90 -7.97
CA GLN A 418 -19.84 28.24 -7.46
C GLN A 418 -19.96 28.27 -5.94
N ASP A 419 -20.59 27.24 -5.37
CA ASP A 419 -20.79 27.06 -3.93
C ASP A 419 -20.35 25.66 -3.51
N ARG A 420 -19.21 25.60 -2.81
CA ARG A 420 -18.63 24.34 -2.35
C ARG A 420 -19.39 23.77 -1.14
N ASN A 421 -20.14 24.60 -0.40
CA ASN A 421 -20.86 24.18 0.79
C ASN A 421 -22.04 23.24 0.51
N LEU A 422 -22.38 23.01 -0.77
CA LEU A 422 -23.38 22.03 -1.18
C LEU A 422 -23.03 20.58 -0.82
N LEU A 423 -21.77 20.30 -0.48
CA LEU A 423 -21.32 19.01 0.06
C LEU A 423 -20.76 19.18 1.47
N ARG A 424 -21.15 18.29 2.39
CA ARG A 424 -20.59 18.19 3.74
C ARG A 424 -19.16 17.70 3.73
N PHE A 425 -18.83 16.84 2.76
CA PHE A 425 -17.49 16.29 2.58
C PHE A 425 -17.08 16.28 1.11
N HIS A 426 -15.82 16.62 0.82
CA HIS A 426 -15.37 16.89 -0.55
C HIS A 426 -14.43 15.83 -1.15
N TYR A 427 -14.28 14.67 -0.51
CA TYR A 427 -13.41 13.58 -1.00
C TYR A 427 -13.99 12.79 -2.19
N HIS A 428 -15.19 13.14 -2.67
CA HIS A 428 -15.93 12.40 -3.72
C HIS A 428 -15.39 12.57 -5.14
N LYS A 429 -14.43 13.49 -5.36
CA LYS A 429 -13.89 13.86 -6.68
C LYS A 429 -14.99 14.12 -7.73
N PRO A 430 -15.86 15.13 -7.53
CA PRO A 430 -17.08 15.30 -8.32
C PRO A 430 -16.83 15.49 -9.83
N ARG A 431 -15.68 16.07 -10.20
CA ARG A 431 -15.21 16.20 -11.59
C ARG A 431 -14.95 14.85 -12.26
N SER A 432 -14.26 13.95 -11.55
CA SER A 432 -13.96 12.60 -12.03
C SER A 432 -15.26 11.79 -12.19
N LEU A 433 -16.16 11.92 -11.22
CA LEU A 433 -17.48 11.30 -11.27
C LEU A 433 -18.29 11.76 -12.49
N ARG A 434 -18.30 13.07 -12.77
CA ARG A 434 -18.94 13.66 -13.97
C ARG A 434 -18.44 13.00 -15.25
N ASN A 435 -17.13 12.80 -15.35
CA ASN A 435 -16.50 12.21 -16.53
C ASN A 435 -16.79 10.70 -16.64
N SER A 436 -17.05 10.03 -15.53
CA SER A 436 -17.44 8.62 -15.50
C SER A 436 -18.91 8.36 -15.84
N MET A 437 -19.75 9.41 -15.84
CA MET A 437 -21.16 9.29 -16.23
C MET A 437 -21.25 8.82 -17.70
N PRO A 438 -21.96 7.71 -17.98
CA PRO A 438 -22.04 7.16 -19.32
C PRO A 438 -22.83 8.09 -20.25
N ARG A 439 -22.14 8.73 -21.20
CA ARG A 439 -22.75 9.63 -22.19
C ARG A 439 -23.47 8.93 -23.37
N CYS A 440 -23.33 7.61 -23.53
CA CYS A 440 -24.01 6.79 -24.56
C CYS A 440 -23.78 5.28 -24.30
N PRO A 441 -24.57 4.34 -24.86
CA PRO A 441 -24.35 2.92 -24.66
C PRO A 441 -23.03 2.47 -25.30
N ARG A 442 -22.21 1.74 -24.53
CA ARG A 442 -21.06 1.01 -25.07
C ARG A 442 -21.58 -0.03 -26.04
N ARG A 443 -20.99 -0.13 -27.23
CA ARG A 443 -21.25 -1.29 -28.10
C ARG A 443 -20.57 -2.47 -27.45
N ASN A 444 -21.35 -3.48 -27.04
CA ASN A 444 -20.84 -4.77 -26.60
C ASN A 444 -19.70 -5.18 -27.54
N MET A 445 -18.49 -5.21 -27.02
CA MET A 445 -17.39 -5.83 -27.72
C MET A 445 -17.83 -7.28 -27.91
N LYS A 446 -18.06 -7.71 -29.16
CA LYS A 446 -18.31 -9.12 -29.46
C LYS A 446 -16.98 -9.84 -29.25
N LEU A 447 -16.60 -10.05 -28.00
CA LEU A 447 -15.54 -10.97 -27.65
C LEU A 447 -15.95 -12.33 -28.22
N PRO A 448 -15.05 -13.02 -28.93
CA PRO A 448 -15.40 -14.27 -29.60
C PRO A 448 -15.89 -15.25 -28.55
N ARG A 449 -17.18 -15.65 -28.68
CA ARG A 449 -17.69 -16.80 -27.95
C ARG A 449 -16.89 -17.99 -28.46
N GLY A 450 -15.95 -18.48 -27.66
CA GLY A 450 -15.25 -19.72 -27.95
C GLY A 450 -16.25 -20.84 -28.27
N PRO A 451 -15.85 -21.84 -29.09
CA PRO A 451 -16.76 -22.92 -29.45
C PRO A 451 -17.24 -23.68 -28.22
N PRO A 452 -18.46 -24.25 -28.27
CA PRO A 452 -19.12 -24.93 -27.15
C PRO A 452 -18.35 -26.12 -26.59
#